data_AF-A0A381FIK0-F1
#
_entry.id   AF-A0A381FIK0-F1
#
_cell.length_a   1.000
_cell.length_b   1.000
_cell.length_c   1.000
_cell.angle_alpha   90.00
_cell.angle_beta   90.00
_cell.angle_gamma   90.00
#
_symmetry.space_group_name_H-M   'P 1'
#
loop_
_entity.id
_entity.type
_entity.pdbx_description
1 polymer ?
#
loop_
_entity_poly.entity_id
_entity_poly.type
_entity_poly.pdbx_seq_one_letter_code
_entity_poly.pdbx_strand_id
1 'polypeptide(L)'
;MIQHIKYFIIPLLIFTSVSCQQSTKPTKQKPVKSENISNITVKDSRVFVFYKSFGFCNSAVDYFTQKEADDLYADKTFNIKKSEEKEIDLFSVLDEEKWNCLKENLNLQNTSQIKVVKTKEDFPFDNLLLINDKYLLVSRDGYFFVFATKEKQKILVSDEKNDRDNLENFTSLFNVKLTGLSVVNNKKKNIYEKYGLDFTMLCNCNSPSMYVSNTSKYLTIFNYCDNQADVKNKFTSKITKLEVVNKKLVLSTVSGLKISFEKFENENLFEMKVLEGKFPLKYVGTDVKNSYTTQPEKFKKVNCGDYSG
;
A
#
# COMPACT_ATOMS: atom_id res chain seq x y z
N MET A 1 44.64 -34.54 37.44
CA MET A 1 44.12 -33.79 38.60
C MET A 1 42.93 -33.00 38.08
N ILE A 2 41.74 -33.56 37.86
CA ILE A 2 40.74 -34.08 38.81
C ILE A 2 40.65 -33.22 40.07
N GLN A 3 39.60 -32.39 40.17
CA GLN A 3 38.60 -32.53 41.23
C GLN A 3 37.34 -31.70 40.99
N HIS A 4 36.22 -32.38 41.22
CA HIS A 4 34.82 -31.93 41.20
C HIS A 4 34.44 -31.12 42.44
N ILE A 5 33.52 -30.16 42.29
CA ILE A 5 32.46 -29.82 43.28
C ILE A 5 31.24 -29.35 42.44
N LYS A 6 30.10 -30.05 42.27
CA LYS A 6 29.04 -30.60 43.16
C LYS A 6 28.04 -29.57 43.72
N TYR A 7 26.85 -29.59 43.10
CA TYR A 7 25.48 -29.35 43.61
C TYR A 7 25.07 -27.96 44.14
N PHE A 8 23.98 -27.39 43.60
CA PHE A 8 22.66 -27.53 44.23
C PHE A 8 21.51 -27.24 43.25
N ILE A 9 20.54 -28.15 43.27
CA ILE A 9 19.31 -28.18 42.48
C ILE A 9 18.18 -27.66 43.37
N ILE A 10 17.35 -26.74 42.88
CA ILE A 10 15.99 -26.50 43.40
C ILE A 10 15.06 -26.30 42.19
N PRO A 11 14.11 -27.21 41.92
CA PRO A 11 13.04 -26.96 40.98
C PRO A 11 11.84 -26.40 41.75
N LEU A 12 11.48 -25.14 41.51
CA LEU A 12 10.23 -24.59 42.02
C LEU A 12 9.11 -24.93 41.04
N LEU A 13 8.37 -25.98 41.38
CA LEU A 13 7.06 -26.32 40.82
C LEU A 13 6.06 -25.21 41.21
N ILE A 14 5.57 -24.46 40.23
CA ILE A 14 4.33 -23.70 40.38
C ILE A 14 3.29 -24.36 39.48
N PHE A 15 2.42 -25.13 40.14
CA PHE A 15 1.11 -25.51 39.66
C PHE A 15 0.25 -24.25 39.55
N THR A 16 -0.19 -23.89 38.34
CA THR A 16 -1.44 -23.14 38.18
C THR A 16 -2.41 -23.98 37.37
N SER A 17 -3.50 -24.28 38.05
CA SER A 17 -4.64 -25.08 37.65
C SER A 17 -5.31 -24.54 36.39
N VAL A 18 -5.41 -25.42 35.40
CA VAL A 18 -6.34 -25.33 34.28
C VAL A 18 -7.76 -25.49 34.85
N SER A 19 -8.49 -24.38 34.97
CA SER A 19 -9.94 -24.44 35.18
C SER A 19 -10.62 -24.52 33.83
N CYS A 20 -11.09 -25.73 33.49
CA CYS A 20 -12.09 -25.94 32.46
C CYS A 20 -13.41 -25.32 32.92
N GLN A 21 -13.81 -24.19 32.33
CA GLN A 21 -15.22 -23.80 32.34
C GLN A 21 -15.89 -24.26 31.04
N GLN A 22 -16.99 -24.97 31.27
CA GLN A 22 -17.79 -25.69 30.29
C GLN A 22 -18.33 -24.78 29.19
N SER A 23 -18.24 -25.32 27.98
CA SER A 23 -19.03 -24.94 26.81
C SER A 23 -20.53 -24.95 27.13
N THR A 24 -21.12 -23.76 27.27
CA THR A 24 -22.57 -23.58 27.07
C THR A 24 -22.81 -23.11 25.64
N LYS A 25 -23.50 -23.96 24.87
CA LYS A 25 -24.05 -23.66 23.55
C LYS A 25 -24.72 -22.28 23.51
N PRO A 26 -24.60 -21.51 22.42
CA PRO A 26 -25.38 -20.29 22.25
C PRO A 26 -26.86 -20.67 22.05
N THR A 27 -27.67 -20.34 23.04
CA THR A 27 -29.14 -20.31 22.92
C THR A 27 -29.50 -19.17 21.96
N LYS A 28 -30.19 -19.48 20.86
CA LYS A 28 -30.79 -18.50 19.96
C LYS A 28 -31.72 -17.57 20.75
N GLN A 29 -31.25 -16.37 21.09
CA GLN A 29 -32.13 -15.30 21.54
C GLN A 29 -32.82 -14.68 20.33
N LYS A 30 -34.16 -14.66 20.37
CA LYS A 30 -35.02 -13.89 19.47
C LYS A 30 -34.68 -12.40 19.59
N PRO A 31 -34.83 -11.62 18.50
CA PRO A 31 -34.59 -10.18 18.54
C PRO A 31 -35.58 -9.52 19.50
N VAL A 32 -35.04 -8.87 20.54
CA VAL A 32 -35.80 -7.98 21.40
C VAL A 32 -36.19 -6.77 20.56
N LYS A 33 -37.50 -6.50 20.50
CA LYS A 33 -38.08 -5.33 19.85
C LYS A 33 -37.45 -4.07 20.45
N SER A 34 -36.99 -3.19 19.57
CA SER A 34 -36.53 -1.85 19.90
C SER A 34 -37.67 -1.08 20.57
N GLU A 35 -37.50 -0.75 21.85
CA GLU A 35 -38.27 0.33 22.46
C GLU A 35 -37.79 1.66 21.87
N ASN A 36 -38.78 2.45 21.43
CA ASN A 36 -38.61 3.80 20.95
C ASN A 36 -37.96 4.66 22.04
N ILE A 37 -36.65 4.91 21.92
CA ILE A 37 -36.02 6.03 22.61
C ILE A 37 -36.34 7.29 21.81
N SER A 38 -37.32 8.00 22.31
CA SER A 38 -37.69 9.37 21.99
C SER A 38 -36.48 10.27 21.78
N ASN A 39 -36.46 10.92 20.61
CA ASN A 39 -35.81 12.18 20.26
C ASN A 39 -35.09 12.91 21.41
N ILE A 40 -33.82 12.53 21.64
CA ILE A 40 -32.84 13.46 22.18
C ILE A 40 -32.27 14.19 20.96
N THR A 41 -32.29 15.52 21.01
CA THR A 41 -31.72 16.39 19.98
C THR A 41 -30.19 16.23 19.97
N VAL A 42 -29.70 15.17 19.32
CA VAL A 42 -28.29 14.83 19.17
C VAL A 42 -27.66 15.77 18.13
N LYS A 43 -27.22 16.96 18.56
CA LYS A 43 -26.38 17.85 17.72
C LYS A 43 -24.90 17.86 18.10
N ASP A 44 -24.51 17.26 19.23
CA ASP A 44 -23.16 17.42 19.81
C ASP A 44 -22.35 16.13 20.02
N SER A 45 -22.78 15.00 19.45
CA SER A 45 -22.03 13.75 19.54
C SER A 45 -21.72 13.15 18.17
N ARG A 46 -20.50 12.62 18.01
CA ARG A 46 -20.01 12.04 16.76
C ARG A 46 -19.69 10.57 16.95
N VAL A 47 -20.18 9.74 16.02
CA VAL A 47 -19.91 8.31 16.00
C VAL A 47 -18.75 8.01 15.06
N PHE A 48 -17.70 7.43 15.59
CA PHE A 48 -16.54 6.92 14.88
C PHE A 48 -16.61 5.39 14.83
N VAL A 49 -16.28 4.83 13.68
CA VAL A 49 -16.28 3.39 13.39
C VAL A 49 -14.88 3.01 12.94
N PHE A 50 -14.45 1.79 13.26
CA PHE A 50 -13.14 1.32 12.84
C PHE A 50 -12.97 1.41 11.32
N TYR A 51 -11.83 1.96 10.90
CA TYR A 51 -11.51 2.14 9.50
C TYR A 51 -10.37 1.21 9.09
N LYS A 52 -9.21 1.36 9.72
CA LYS A 52 -8.02 0.55 9.45
C LYS A 52 -7.02 0.67 10.59
N SER A 53 -6.09 -0.26 10.66
CA SER A 53 -4.86 -0.10 11.40
C SER A 53 -3.65 0.02 10.46
N PHE A 54 -2.50 0.45 10.98
CA PHE A 54 -1.20 0.34 10.31
C PHE A 54 -0.06 0.43 11.32
N GLY A 55 1.04 -0.28 11.06
CA GLY A 55 2.23 -0.24 11.90
C GLY A 55 2.93 1.12 11.89
N PHE A 56 3.75 1.38 12.91
CA PHE A 56 4.62 2.56 12.91
C PHE A 56 5.69 2.43 11.82
N CYS A 57 5.89 3.49 11.04
CA CYS A 57 6.60 3.43 9.76
C CYS A 57 8.06 2.94 9.82
N ASN A 58 8.75 3.05 10.97
CA ASN A 58 10.12 2.54 11.15
C ASN A 58 10.26 1.52 12.28
N SER A 59 9.16 0.99 12.83
CA SER A 59 9.22 -0.08 13.82
C SER A 59 9.00 -1.43 13.13
N ALA A 60 9.90 -2.38 13.35
CA ALA A 60 9.58 -3.78 13.10
C ALA A 60 8.49 -4.18 14.10
N VAL A 61 7.28 -4.40 13.60
CA VAL A 61 6.16 -4.79 14.45
C VAL A 61 6.08 -6.31 14.45
N ASP A 62 6.61 -6.94 15.49
CA ASP A 62 6.72 -8.41 15.60
C ASP A 62 5.54 -9.05 16.37
N TYR A 63 4.63 -8.24 16.92
CA TYR A 63 3.57 -8.73 17.82
C TYR A 63 2.32 -9.25 17.10
N PHE A 64 1.93 -8.64 15.98
CA PHE A 64 0.74 -8.99 15.20
C PHE A 64 0.99 -8.78 13.71
N THR A 65 0.29 -9.52 12.87
CA THR A 65 0.11 -9.16 11.47
C THR A 65 -0.89 -8.01 11.34
N GLN A 66 -0.81 -7.28 10.21
CA GLN A 66 -1.74 -6.19 9.89
C GLN A 66 -3.22 -6.62 9.97
N LYS A 67 -3.52 -7.86 9.55
CA LYS A 67 -4.87 -8.42 9.59
C LYS A 67 -5.35 -8.66 11.01
N GLU A 68 -4.49 -9.24 11.86
CA GLU A 68 -4.82 -9.46 13.27
C GLU A 68 -5.06 -8.14 13.99
N ALA A 69 -4.28 -7.10 13.68
CA ALA A 69 -4.50 -5.75 14.19
C ALA A 69 -5.86 -5.17 13.74
N ASP A 70 -6.27 -5.37 12.49
CA ASP A 70 -7.59 -4.93 12.01
C ASP A 70 -8.74 -5.68 12.72
N ASP A 71 -8.59 -7.00 12.90
CA ASP A 71 -9.61 -7.85 13.51
C ASP A 71 -9.86 -7.50 14.99
N LEU A 72 -8.87 -6.94 15.71
CA LEU A 72 -9.00 -6.53 17.12
C LEU A 72 -10.08 -5.48 17.36
N TYR A 73 -10.29 -4.57 16.40
CA TYR A 73 -11.17 -3.41 16.57
C TYR A 73 -12.25 -3.30 15.49
N ALA A 74 -12.39 -4.30 14.61
CA ALA A 74 -13.31 -4.26 13.46
C ALA A 74 -14.77 -3.96 13.84
N ASP A 75 -15.23 -4.39 15.01
CA ASP A 75 -16.59 -4.20 15.51
C ASP A 75 -16.75 -2.96 16.43
N LYS A 76 -15.66 -2.22 16.69
CA LYS A 76 -15.65 -1.15 17.68
C LYS A 76 -16.12 0.18 17.11
N THR A 77 -16.88 0.89 17.93
CA THR A 77 -17.41 2.21 17.64
C THR A 77 -17.23 3.13 18.83
N PHE A 78 -16.87 4.38 18.59
CA PHE A 78 -16.77 5.41 19.63
C PHE A 78 -17.85 6.45 19.44
N ASN A 79 -18.49 6.85 20.53
CA ASN A 79 -19.37 8.01 20.54
C ASN A 79 -18.71 9.13 21.36
N ILE A 80 -18.19 10.14 20.67
CA ILE A 80 -17.47 11.24 21.31
C ILE A 80 -18.38 12.45 21.39
N LYS A 81 -18.54 13.01 22.60
CA LYS A 81 -19.25 14.27 22.81
C LYS A 81 -18.27 15.43 22.68
N LYS A 82 -18.72 16.54 22.11
CA LYS A 82 -17.89 17.75 21.95
C LYS A 82 -17.30 18.27 23.27
N SER A 83 -18.01 18.08 24.38
CA SER A 83 -17.55 18.44 25.73
C SER A 83 -16.33 17.65 26.23
N GLU A 84 -15.99 16.54 25.59
CA GLU A 84 -14.88 15.65 25.98
C GLU A 84 -13.58 15.98 25.23
N GLU A 85 -13.64 16.92 24.28
CA GLU A 85 -12.51 17.37 23.48
C GLU A 85 -11.71 18.46 24.20
N LYS A 86 -10.38 18.30 24.22
CA LYS A 86 -9.45 19.33 24.66
C LYS A 86 -8.38 19.55 23.60
N GLU A 87 -8.20 20.80 23.18
CA GLU A 87 -7.09 21.17 22.30
C GLU A 87 -5.76 20.97 23.04
N ILE A 88 -4.78 20.46 22.30
CA ILE A 88 -3.44 20.18 22.81
C ILE A 88 -2.39 20.56 21.77
N ASP A 89 -1.15 20.75 22.21
CA ASP A 89 -0.01 20.84 21.31
C ASP A 89 0.35 19.44 20.78
N LEU A 90 0.47 19.31 19.46
CA LEU A 90 0.69 18.05 18.75
C LEU A 90 1.93 17.30 19.26
N PHE A 91 3.03 18.02 19.45
CA PHE A 91 4.31 17.43 19.86
C PHE A 91 4.35 17.02 21.33
N SER A 92 3.32 17.35 22.11
CA SER A 92 3.17 16.84 23.47
C SER A 92 2.69 15.37 23.50
N VAL A 93 2.17 14.84 22.38
CA VAL A 93 1.61 13.48 22.32
C VAL A 93 2.23 12.62 21.21
N LEU A 94 2.64 13.20 20.09
CA LEU A 94 3.28 12.46 19.00
C LEU A 94 4.61 13.12 18.63
N ASP A 95 5.65 12.31 18.55
CA ASP A 95 6.90 12.73 17.93
C ASP A 95 6.71 12.99 16.42
N GLU A 96 7.65 13.74 15.83
CA GLU A 96 7.59 14.15 14.43
C GLU A 96 7.54 12.95 13.46
N GLU A 97 8.21 11.87 13.82
CA GLU A 97 8.27 10.65 13.01
C GLU A 97 6.89 9.98 12.92
N LYS A 98 6.24 9.75 14.06
CA LYS A 98 4.87 9.24 14.14
C LYS A 98 3.91 10.15 13.43
N TRP A 99 4.07 11.47 13.55
CA TRP A 99 3.23 12.42 12.84
C TRP A 99 3.40 12.33 11.31
N ASN A 100 4.64 12.23 10.81
CA ASN A 100 4.91 12.03 9.40
C ASN A 100 4.28 10.72 8.89
N CYS A 101 4.39 9.64 9.67
CA CYS A 101 3.77 8.36 9.35
C CYS A 101 2.24 8.46 9.22
N LEU A 102 1.59 9.18 10.13
CA LEU A 102 0.15 9.44 10.07
C LEU A 102 -0.24 10.28 8.85
N LYS A 103 0.55 11.32 8.53
CA LYS A 103 0.31 12.16 7.35
C LYS A 103 0.33 11.35 6.07
N GLU A 104 1.31 10.47 5.90
CA GLU A 104 1.41 9.60 4.72
C GLU A 104 0.23 8.63 4.63
N ASN A 105 -0.11 7.95 5.74
CA ASN A 105 -1.13 6.90 5.73
C ASN A 105 -2.58 7.43 5.68
N LEU A 106 -2.82 8.66 6.15
CA LEU A 106 -4.14 9.30 6.19
C LEU A 106 -4.27 10.49 5.23
N ASN A 107 -3.24 10.76 4.42
CA ASN A 107 -3.15 11.87 3.47
C ASN A 107 -3.51 13.22 4.13
N LEU A 108 -2.92 13.49 5.30
CA LEU A 108 -3.19 14.68 6.09
C LEU A 108 -2.33 15.86 5.63
N GLN A 109 -2.89 17.07 5.70
CA GLN A 109 -2.18 18.32 5.42
C GLN A 109 -1.37 18.76 6.66
N ASN A 110 -0.34 19.59 6.43
CA ASN A 110 0.54 20.09 7.50
C ASN A 110 -0.18 20.90 8.61
N THR A 111 -1.35 21.48 8.33
CA THR A 111 -2.12 22.34 9.25
C THR A 111 -3.24 21.59 9.98
N SER A 112 -3.05 20.31 10.29
CA SER A 112 -4.11 19.51 10.90
C SER A 112 -4.41 19.94 12.34
N GLN A 113 -5.68 20.13 12.66
CA GLN A 113 -6.16 20.39 14.01
C GLN A 113 -6.20 19.08 14.81
N ILE A 114 -5.65 19.09 16.02
CA ILE A 114 -5.52 17.89 16.85
C ILE A 114 -6.05 18.19 18.24
N LYS A 115 -6.93 17.31 18.70
CA LYS A 115 -7.55 17.38 20.02
C LYS A 115 -7.33 16.06 20.74
N VAL A 116 -7.19 16.09 22.06
CA VAL A 116 -7.29 14.89 22.88
C VAL A 116 -8.73 14.73 23.32
N VAL A 117 -9.20 13.49 23.26
CA VAL A 117 -10.49 13.07 23.76
C VAL A 117 -10.25 12.09 24.90
N LYS A 118 -10.81 12.40 26.08
CA LYS A 118 -10.82 11.47 27.20
C LYS A 118 -12.14 10.72 27.22
N THR A 119 -12.08 9.39 27.14
CA THR A 119 -13.28 8.57 27.25
C THR A 119 -13.49 8.13 28.70
N LYS A 120 -14.75 7.94 29.09
CA LYS A 120 -15.13 7.41 30.42
C LYS A 120 -15.46 5.91 30.39
N GLU A 121 -15.36 5.28 29.22
CA GLU A 121 -15.70 3.87 29.04
C GLU A 121 -14.55 3.00 29.56
N ASP A 122 -14.88 1.80 30.08
CA ASP A 122 -13.94 0.75 30.50
C ASP A 122 -13.20 0.16 29.28
N PHE A 123 -12.45 1.01 28.60
CA PHE A 123 -11.70 0.70 27.41
C PHE A 123 -10.23 1.06 27.67
N PRO A 124 -9.24 0.30 27.16
CA PRO A 124 -7.84 0.38 27.63
C PRO A 124 -7.09 1.67 27.23
N PHE A 125 -7.78 2.75 26.86
CA PHE A 125 -7.19 3.95 26.30
C PHE A 125 -7.70 5.21 26.98
N ASP A 126 -6.85 5.82 27.80
CA ASP A 126 -7.18 7.05 28.53
C ASP A 126 -7.20 8.30 27.64
N ASN A 127 -6.46 8.29 26.53
CA ASN A 127 -6.35 9.42 25.63
C ASN A 127 -6.45 8.97 24.17
N LEU A 128 -7.48 9.45 23.47
CA LEU A 128 -7.64 9.29 22.03
C LEU A 128 -7.27 10.59 21.34
N LEU A 129 -6.68 10.51 20.16
CA LEU A 129 -6.35 11.68 19.35
C LEU A 129 -7.39 11.89 18.27
N LEU A 130 -8.07 13.03 18.31
CA LEU A 130 -9.02 13.45 17.28
C LEU A 130 -8.32 14.40 16.31
N ILE A 131 -8.20 13.99 15.04
CA ILE A 131 -7.50 14.72 13.98
C ILE A 131 -8.52 15.24 12.97
N ASN A 132 -8.48 16.55 12.72
CA ASN A 132 -9.33 17.29 11.76
C ASN A 132 -10.82 16.97 11.91
N ASP A 133 -11.27 16.67 13.12
CA ASP A 133 -12.65 16.32 13.42
C ASP A 133 -13.17 15.07 12.64
N LYS A 134 -12.26 14.29 12.04
CA LYS A 134 -12.55 13.20 11.09
C LYS A 134 -12.04 11.85 11.55
N TYR A 135 -10.85 11.82 12.13
CA TYR A 135 -10.18 10.59 12.53
C TYR A 135 -9.97 10.58 14.04
N LEU A 136 -10.40 9.51 14.68
CA LEU A 136 -10.07 9.21 16.06
C LEU A 136 -8.99 8.14 16.04
N LEU A 137 -7.88 8.41 16.70
CA LEU A 137 -6.65 7.65 16.61
C LEU A 137 -6.27 7.13 17.98
N VAL A 138 -5.83 5.87 18.00
CA VAL A 138 -5.22 5.23 19.15
C VAL A 138 -3.91 4.60 18.73
N SER A 139 -2.89 4.68 19.59
CA SER A 139 -1.63 3.98 19.40
C SER A 139 -1.48 2.87 20.46
N ARG A 140 -1.14 1.65 20.03
CA ARG A 140 -0.89 0.52 20.93
C ARG A 140 -0.05 -0.54 20.22
N ASP A 141 0.88 -1.16 20.95
CA ASP A 141 1.63 -2.34 20.49
C ASP A 141 2.28 -2.17 19.10
N GLY A 142 2.79 -0.97 18.81
CA GLY A 142 3.44 -0.66 17.52
C GLY A 142 2.49 -0.30 16.37
N TYR A 143 1.18 -0.22 16.64
CA TYR A 143 0.15 0.08 15.66
C TYR A 143 -0.57 1.39 15.95
N PHE A 144 -1.00 2.04 14.88
CA PHE A 144 -2.07 3.03 14.87
C PHE A 144 -3.38 2.34 14.52
N PHE A 145 -4.41 2.56 15.33
CA PHE A 145 -5.78 2.15 15.07
C PHE A 145 -6.60 3.40 14.77
N VAL A 146 -7.19 3.44 13.58
CA VAL A 146 -7.90 4.61 13.07
C VAL A 146 -9.38 4.32 13.00
N PHE A 147 -10.16 5.21 13.59
CA PHE A 147 -11.60 5.23 13.51
C PHE A 147 -12.00 6.47 12.73
N ALA A 148 -12.91 6.32 11.78
CA ALA A 148 -13.42 7.43 10.97
C ALA A 148 -14.90 7.67 11.29
N THR A 149 -15.39 8.89 11.07
CA THR A 149 -16.84 9.12 11.18
C THR A 149 -17.60 8.18 10.23
N LYS A 150 -18.79 7.71 10.64
CA LYS A 150 -19.56 6.72 9.85
C LYS A 150 -19.82 7.12 8.40
N GLU A 151 -20.04 8.40 8.14
CA GLU A 151 -20.18 8.94 6.79
C GLU A 151 -18.88 8.86 6.00
N LYS A 152 -17.75 9.21 6.64
CA LYS A 152 -16.43 9.17 6.00
C LYS A 152 -15.95 7.74 5.76
N GLN A 153 -16.24 6.81 6.67
CA GLN A 153 -15.93 5.39 6.49
C GLN A 153 -16.59 4.83 5.22
N LYS A 154 -17.87 5.14 4.98
CA LYS A 154 -18.57 4.71 3.75
C LYS A 154 -17.87 5.20 2.49
N ILE A 155 -17.44 6.47 2.46
CA ILE A 155 -16.73 7.08 1.33
C ILE A 155 -15.35 6.43 1.14
N LEU A 156 -14.60 6.27 2.24
CA LEU A 156 -13.25 5.69 2.19
C LEU A 156 -13.29 4.21 1.74
N VAL A 157 -14.26 3.43 2.23
CA VAL A 157 -14.43 2.03 1.81
C VAL A 157 -14.87 1.93 0.35
N SER A 158 -15.70 2.85 -0.15
CA SER A 158 -16.06 2.87 -1.58
C SER A 158 -14.90 3.27 -2.48
N ASP A 159 -14.07 4.21 -2.05
CA ASP A 159 -12.90 4.67 -2.81
C ASP A 159 -11.82 3.56 -2.83
N GLU A 160 -11.52 2.93 -1.70
CA GLU A 160 -10.56 1.82 -1.63
C GLU A 160 -11.02 0.58 -2.42
N LYS A 161 -12.33 0.30 -2.44
CA LYS A 161 -12.86 -0.83 -3.21
C LYS A 161 -12.82 -0.57 -4.71
N ASN A 162 -13.19 0.63 -5.16
CA ASN A 162 -13.06 1.01 -6.56
C ASN A 162 -11.59 1.03 -7.01
N ASP A 163 -10.66 1.51 -6.18
CA ASP A 163 -9.23 1.52 -6.52
C ASP A 163 -8.65 0.11 -6.62
N ARG A 164 -9.06 -0.83 -5.74
CA ARG A 164 -8.66 -2.24 -5.84
C ARG A 164 -9.22 -2.93 -7.08
N ASP A 165 -10.54 -2.83 -7.30
CA ASP A 165 -11.21 -3.49 -8.43
C ASP A 165 -10.71 -2.93 -9.77
N ASN A 166 -10.36 -1.64 -9.85
CA ASN A 166 -9.79 -1.04 -11.06
C ASN A 166 -8.31 -1.42 -11.28
N LEU A 167 -7.55 -1.66 -10.21
CA LEU A 167 -6.15 -2.11 -10.29
C LEU A 167 -6.04 -3.57 -10.77
N GLU A 168 -7.06 -4.40 -10.53
CA GLU A 168 -7.08 -5.80 -10.99
C GLU A 168 -6.86 -5.93 -12.50
N ASN A 169 -7.39 -4.99 -13.29
CA ASN A 169 -7.21 -4.94 -14.75
C ASN A 169 -5.76 -4.73 -15.20
N PHE A 170 -4.91 -4.24 -14.30
CA PHE A 170 -3.50 -3.96 -14.51
C PHE A 170 -2.56 -4.91 -13.77
N THR A 171 -3.07 -5.96 -13.13
CA THR A 171 -2.25 -6.96 -12.41
C THR A 171 -1.11 -7.51 -13.25
N SER A 172 -1.34 -7.70 -14.55
CA SER A 172 -0.33 -8.14 -15.52
C SER A 172 0.86 -7.18 -15.70
N LEU A 173 0.79 -5.93 -15.25
CA LEU A 173 1.92 -4.98 -15.27
C LEU A 173 2.88 -5.19 -14.09
N PHE A 174 2.41 -5.77 -12.99
CA PHE A 174 3.16 -5.78 -11.73
C PHE A 174 4.00 -7.03 -11.57
N ASN A 175 5.18 -6.85 -10.96
CA ASN A 175 6.11 -7.92 -10.63
C ASN A 175 6.51 -8.79 -11.83
N VAL A 176 6.46 -8.22 -13.03
CA VAL A 176 6.90 -8.85 -14.29
C VAL A 176 7.76 -7.84 -15.05
N LYS A 177 8.71 -8.35 -15.85
CA LYS A 177 9.51 -7.52 -16.75
C LYS A 177 8.64 -7.04 -17.92
N LEU A 178 8.51 -5.73 -18.05
CA LEU A 178 7.92 -5.05 -19.19
C LEU A 178 9.05 -4.72 -20.18
N THR A 179 8.96 -5.21 -21.41
CA THR A 179 9.97 -4.98 -22.44
C THR A 179 9.44 -4.04 -23.52
N GLY A 180 10.16 -2.96 -23.76
CA GLY A 180 9.85 -1.97 -24.78
C GLY A 180 10.00 -2.54 -26.19
N LEU A 181 9.06 -2.19 -27.05
CA LEU A 181 8.98 -2.62 -28.45
C LEU A 181 9.07 -1.41 -29.38
N SER A 182 9.71 -1.59 -30.52
CA SER A 182 9.69 -0.65 -31.63
C SER A 182 8.58 -0.97 -32.62
N VAL A 183 8.16 0.03 -33.39
CA VAL A 183 7.31 -0.17 -34.56
C VAL A 183 8.18 -0.63 -35.72
N VAL A 184 7.99 -1.88 -36.16
CA VAL A 184 8.71 -2.49 -37.29
C VAL A 184 7.99 -2.22 -38.60
N ASN A 185 6.66 -2.33 -38.61
CA ASN A 185 5.86 -2.06 -39.79
C ASN A 185 4.50 -1.45 -39.44
N ASN A 186 4.41 -0.12 -39.54
CA ASN A 186 3.20 0.61 -39.17
C ASN A 186 1.97 0.30 -40.05
N LYS A 187 2.14 -0.36 -41.21
CA LYS A 187 1.05 -0.73 -42.11
C LYS A 187 0.34 -2.04 -41.69
N LYS A 188 0.95 -2.83 -40.81
CA LYS A 188 0.38 -4.12 -40.37
C LYS A 188 -0.65 -3.91 -39.26
N LYS A 189 -1.79 -4.61 -39.37
CA LYS A 189 -2.83 -4.64 -38.33
C LYS A 189 -2.51 -5.62 -37.20
N ASN A 190 -1.86 -6.74 -37.52
CA ASN A 190 -1.45 -7.73 -36.54
C ASN A 190 -0.32 -7.15 -35.66
N ILE A 191 -0.54 -7.11 -34.34
CA ILE A 191 0.41 -6.53 -33.38
C ILE A 191 1.78 -7.21 -33.40
N TYR A 192 1.82 -8.53 -33.61
CA TYR A 192 3.06 -9.33 -33.63
C TYR A 192 3.88 -9.11 -34.90
N GLU A 193 3.27 -8.52 -35.94
CA GLU A 193 3.96 -8.08 -37.16
C GLU A 193 4.25 -6.58 -37.17
N LYS A 194 3.42 -5.79 -36.48
CA LYS A 194 3.57 -4.34 -36.39
C LYS A 194 4.72 -3.96 -35.47
N TYR A 195 4.86 -4.65 -34.34
CA TYR A 195 5.86 -4.37 -33.32
C TYR A 195 6.96 -5.43 -33.29
N GLY A 196 8.12 -5.08 -32.73
CA GLY A 196 9.27 -5.98 -32.61
C GLY A 196 10.29 -5.49 -31.60
N LEU A 197 11.19 -6.40 -31.21
CA LEU A 197 12.35 -6.07 -30.38
C LEU A 197 13.44 -5.49 -31.28
N ASP A 198 13.94 -4.34 -30.87
CA ASP A 198 14.83 -3.51 -31.66
C ASP A 198 16.23 -3.45 -31.05
N PHE A 199 17.21 -3.80 -31.88
CA PHE A 199 18.63 -3.83 -31.56
C PHE A 199 19.45 -2.83 -32.41
N THR A 200 18.78 -1.94 -33.17
CA THR A 200 19.36 -1.18 -34.30
C THR A 200 20.46 -0.17 -33.99
N MET A 201 20.67 0.25 -32.73
CA MET A 201 21.74 1.19 -32.41
C MET A 201 22.99 0.45 -31.89
N LEU A 202 24.01 0.30 -32.76
CA LEU A 202 25.39 -0.09 -32.41
C LEU A 202 25.55 -1.42 -31.65
N CYS A 203 24.79 -2.47 -32.02
CA CYS A 203 24.77 -3.75 -31.28
C CYS A 203 24.45 -3.60 -29.78
N ASN A 204 23.93 -2.44 -29.38
CA ASN A 204 23.40 -2.20 -28.05
C ASN A 204 21.90 -2.45 -28.08
N CYS A 205 21.44 -3.09 -27.03
CA CYS A 205 20.06 -3.41 -26.83
C CYS A 205 19.25 -2.11 -26.69
N ASN A 206 18.50 -1.70 -27.72
CA ASN A 206 17.70 -0.47 -27.68
C ASN A 206 16.26 -0.77 -27.27
N SER A 207 16.12 -1.64 -26.27
CA SER A 207 14.84 -2.12 -25.75
C SER A 207 14.79 -1.82 -24.25
N PRO A 208 14.34 -0.62 -23.84
CA PRO A 208 14.13 -0.30 -22.42
C PRO A 208 13.25 -1.37 -21.78
N SER A 209 13.65 -1.85 -20.62
CA SER A 209 12.86 -2.73 -19.78
C SER A 209 12.51 -2.04 -18.48
N MET A 210 11.33 -2.38 -17.96
CA MET A 210 10.82 -1.85 -16.71
C MET A 210 10.33 -2.99 -15.82
N TYR A 211 10.47 -2.80 -14.52
CA TYR A 211 9.88 -3.65 -13.50
C TYR A 211 9.14 -2.77 -12.51
N VAL A 212 7.83 -2.98 -12.40
CA VAL A 212 6.97 -2.23 -11.48
C VAL A 212 6.58 -3.17 -10.36
N SER A 213 7.15 -2.99 -9.16
CA SER A 213 6.77 -3.81 -8.02
C SER A 213 5.64 -3.17 -7.23
N ASN A 214 4.50 -3.85 -7.18
CA ASN A 214 3.41 -3.43 -6.28
C ASN A 214 3.76 -3.73 -4.81
N THR A 215 4.58 -4.75 -4.55
CA THR A 215 4.96 -5.18 -3.20
C THR A 215 6.00 -4.26 -2.59
N SER A 216 7.15 -4.06 -3.26
CA SER A 216 8.20 -3.19 -2.74
C SER A 216 7.97 -1.71 -3.06
N LYS A 217 6.97 -1.39 -3.90
CA LYS A 217 6.64 -0.02 -4.35
C LYS A 217 7.84 0.66 -5.03
N TYR A 218 8.54 -0.06 -5.90
CA TYR A 218 9.63 0.49 -6.72
C TYR A 218 9.34 0.35 -8.21
N LEU A 219 9.73 1.38 -8.96
CA LEU A 219 9.92 1.34 -10.39
C LEU A 219 11.42 1.16 -10.66
N THR A 220 11.77 0.09 -11.38
CA THR A 220 13.13 -0.14 -11.86
C THR A 220 13.14 -0.09 -13.38
N ILE A 221 14.01 0.73 -13.96
CA ILE A 221 14.19 0.88 -15.41
C ILE A 221 15.62 0.49 -15.76
N PHE A 222 15.78 -0.35 -16.78
CA PHE A 222 17.04 -0.96 -17.15
C PHE A 222 17.03 -1.41 -18.60
N ASN A 223 18.16 -1.84 -19.14
CA ASN A 223 18.22 -2.30 -20.50
C ASN A 223 17.82 -3.79 -20.61
N TYR A 224 17.02 -4.17 -21.62
CA TYR A 224 16.56 -5.56 -21.80
C TYR A 224 17.69 -6.60 -21.83
N CYS A 225 18.86 -6.23 -22.34
CA CYS A 225 20.00 -7.14 -22.47
C CYS A 225 20.94 -7.15 -21.26
N ASP A 226 20.66 -6.36 -20.23
CA ASP A 226 21.35 -6.52 -18.95
C ASP A 226 20.96 -7.87 -18.34
N ASN A 227 21.96 -8.68 -17.98
CA ASN A 227 21.75 -10.03 -17.45
C ASN A 227 20.84 -10.00 -16.20
N GLN A 228 19.78 -10.82 -16.20
CA GLN A 228 18.69 -10.75 -15.21
C GLN A 228 19.13 -11.00 -13.76
N ALA A 229 20.25 -11.69 -13.54
CA ALA A 229 20.73 -12.01 -12.20
C ALA A 229 21.30 -10.80 -11.45
N ASP A 230 21.80 -9.78 -12.17
CA ASP A 230 22.44 -8.62 -11.53
C ASP A 230 22.50 -7.41 -12.48
N VAL A 231 21.35 -6.75 -12.67
CA VAL A 231 21.27 -5.51 -13.45
C VAL A 231 22.05 -4.40 -12.75
N LYS A 232 23.31 -4.21 -13.14
CA LYS A 232 24.22 -3.19 -12.58
C LYS A 232 23.84 -1.78 -13.03
N ASN A 233 23.41 -1.61 -14.27
CA ASN A 233 23.05 -0.31 -14.83
C ASN A 233 21.53 -0.10 -14.84
N LYS A 234 20.98 0.34 -13.70
CA LYS A 234 19.53 0.56 -13.55
C LYS A 234 19.22 1.89 -12.88
N PHE A 235 18.09 2.46 -13.29
CA PHE A 235 17.39 3.46 -12.51
C PHE A 235 16.42 2.77 -11.56
N THR A 236 16.36 3.19 -10.30
CA THR A 236 15.36 2.71 -9.35
C THR A 236 14.79 3.89 -8.58
N SER A 237 13.46 3.98 -8.49
CA SER A 237 12.76 5.05 -7.78
C SER A 237 11.55 4.51 -7.03
N LYS A 238 11.34 4.98 -5.81
CA LYS A 238 10.17 4.61 -5.00
C LYS A 238 8.91 5.22 -5.62
N ILE A 239 7.88 4.41 -5.74
CA ILE A 239 6.55 4.79 -6.22
C ILE A 239 5.81 5.46 -5.06
N THR A 240 5.44 6.72 -5.25
CA THR A 240 4.68 7.51 -4.27
C THR A 240 3.18 7.35 -4.45
N LYS A 241 2.73 7.12 -5.69
CA LYS A 241 1.31 7.01 -6.03
C LYS A 241 1.08 6.03 -7.18
N LEU A 242 0.01 5.24 -7.06
CA LEU A 242 -0.58 4.41 -8.11
C LEU A 242 -2.07 4.75 -8.16
N GLU A 243 -2.56 5.15 -9.32
CA GLU A 243 -3.97 5.52 -9.50
C GLU A 243 -4.47 5.07 -10.87
N VAL A 244 -5.74 4.67 -10.98
CA VAL A 244 -6.35 4.37 -12.27
C VAL A 244 -7.21 5.56 -12.68
N VAL A 245 -6.83 6.21 -13.79
CA VAL A 245 -7.53 7.39 -14.32
C VAL A 245 -7.90 7.10 -15.77
N ASN A 246 -9.19 7.17 -16.11
CA ASN A 246 -9.70 6.98 -17.47
C ASN A 246 -9.18 5.70 -18.15
N LYS A 247 -9.25 4.55 -17.46
CA LYS A 247 -8.73 3.24 -17.91
C LYS A 247 -7.21 3.22 -18.15
N LYS A 248 -6.44 4.10 -17.50
CA LYS A 248 -4.98 4.09 -17.53
C LYS A 248 -4.45 3.97 -16.11
N LEU A 249 -3.46 3.12 -15.92
CA LEU A 249 -2.69 3.11 -14.69
C LEU A 249 -1.66 4.24 -14.73
N VAL A 250 -1.75 5.18 -13.80
CA VAL A 250 -0.79 6.25 -13.62
C VAL A 250 0.07 5.94 -12.40
N LEU A 251 1.39 5.93 -12.59
CA LEU A 251 2.37 5.84 -11.52
C LEU A 251 3.15 7.13 -11.39
N SER A 252 3.42 7.52 -10.15
CA SER A 252 4.25 8.66 -9.79
C SER A 252 5.38 8.21 -8.88
N THR A 253 6.58 8.74 -9.06
CA THR A 253 7.76 8.38 -8.26
C THR A 253 8.30 9.58 -7.47
N VAL A 254 9.13 9.29 -6.45
CA VAL A 254 9.84 10.31 -5.66
C VAL A 254 10.77 11.19 -6.49
N SER A 255 11.25 10.69 -7.64
CA SER A 255 12.09 11.47 -8.55
C SER A 255 11.30 12.47 -9.41
N GLY A 256 9.99 12.59 -9.22
CA GLY A 256 9.10 13.41 -10.04
C GLY A 256 8.80 12.81 -11.42
N LEU A 257 9.10 11.53 -11.64
CA LEU A 257 8.74 10.83 -12.88
C LEU A 257 7.30 10.34 -12.78
N LYS A 258 6.47 10.73 -13.74
CA LYS A 258 5.07 10.32 -13.85
C LYS A 258 4.84 9.60 -15.16
N ILE A 259 4.35 8.37 -15.10
CA ILE A 259 4.16 7.50 -16.26
C ILE A 259 2.72 6.99 -16.25
N SER A 260 2.10 6.90 -17.43
CA SER A 260 0.82 6.23 -17.62
C SER A 260 0.98 4.98 -18.48
N PHE A 261 0.17 3.96 -18.17
CA PHE A 261 0.03 2.72 -18.91
C PHE A 261 -1.43 2.52 -19.32
N GLU A 262 -1.65 2.34 -20.61
CA GLU A 262 -2.93 1.99 -21.18
C GLU A 262 -2.82 0.59 -21.78
N LYS A 263 -3.71 -0.32 -21.38
CA LYS A 263 -3.68 -1.71 -21.85
C LYS A 263 -4.34 -1.80 -23.23
N PHE A 264 -3.70 -2.48 -24.17
CA PHE A 264 -4.36 -2.86 -25.42
C PHE A 264 -5.37 -3.98 -25.15
N GLU A 265 -6.57 -3.87 -25.71
CA GLU A 265 -7.63 -4.85 -25.48
C GLU A 265 -7.18 -6.28 -25.80
N ASN A 266 -7.43 -7.21 -24.86
CA ASN A 266 -7.17 -8.65 -24.97
C ASN A 266 -5.70 -9.07 -25.20
N GLU A 267 -4.73 -8.16 -25.04
CA GLU A 267 -3.33 -8.45 -25.29
C GLU A 267 -2.45 -8.08 -24.08
N ASN A 268 -1.31 -8.76 -23.96
CA ASN A 268 -0.28 -8.46 -22.95
C ASN A 268 0.63 -7.30 -23.41
N LEU A 269 0.00 -6.26 -23.96
CA LEU A 269 0.64 -5.10 -24.57
C LEU A 269 0.10 -3.82 -23.92
N PHE A 270 1.00 -2.88 -23.65
CA PHE A 270 0.69 -1.64 -22.97
C PHE A 270 1.27 -0.45 -23.72
N GLU A 271 0.48 0.59 -23.94
CA GLU A 271 0.97 1.89 -24.36
C GLU A 271 1.45 2.66 -23.14
N MET A 272 2.70 3.10 -23.16
CA MET A 272 3.32 3.89 -22.11
C MET A 272 3.49 5.33 -22.56
N LYS A 273 3.15 6.27 -21.69
CA LYS A 273 3.43 7.71 -21.89
C LYS A 273 4.05 8.30 -20.65
N VAL A 274 5.15 9.04 -20.83
CA VAL A 274 5.70 9.92 -19.80
C VAL A 274 4.81 11.15 -19.73
N LEU A 275 4.14 11.36 -18.60
CA LEU A 275 3.26 12.49 -18.35
C LEU A 275 4.03 13.68 -17.76
N GLU A 276 5.04 13.40 -16.93
CA GLU A 276 5.83 14.41 -16.22
C GLU A 276 7.21 13.84 -15.87
N GLY A 277 8.20 14.73 -15.71
CA GLY A 277 9.58 14.36 -15.35
C GLY A 277 10.43 13.90 -16.54
N LYS A 278 11.71 13.62 -16.27
CA LYS A 278 12.67 13.15 -17.28
C LYS A 278 12.78 11.63 -17.23
N PHE A 279 12.54 10.97 -18.36
CA PHE A 279 12.77 9.53 -18.49
C PHE A 279 14.28 9.25 -18.39
N PRO A 280 14.72 8.21 -17.63
CA PRO A 280 16.12 8.02 -17.30
C PRO A 280 16.88 7.33 -18.45
N LEU A 281 17.03 8.03 -19.57
CA LEU A 281 17.65 7.55 -20.81
C LEU A 281 19.07 6.99 -20.63
N LYS A 282 19.84 7.52 -19.66
CA LYS A 282 21.20 7.03 -19.33
C LYS A 282 21.27 5.50 -19.13
N TYR A 283 20.19 4.86 -18.69
CA TYR A 283 20.16 3.43 -18.39
C TYR A 283 19.62 2.56 -19.52
N VAL A 284 19.03 3.15 -20.56
CA VAL A 284 18.29 2.41 -21.59
C VAL A 284 18.63 2.80 -23.03
N GLY A 285 19.46 3.83 -23.23
CA GLY A 285 19.83 4.34 -24.55
C GLY A 285 19.11 5.64 -24.89
N THR A 286 18.97 5.92 -26.18
CA THR A 286 18.54 7.23 -26.69
C THR A 286 17.04 7.33 -26.98
N ASP A 287 16.32 6.21 -26.99
CA ASP A 287 14.93 6.18 -27.44
C ASP A 287 13.96 5.64 -26.37
N VAL A 288 12.92 6.42 -26.08
CA VAL A 288 11.83 5.98 -25.20
C VAL A 288 10.83 5.22 -26.06
N LYS A 289 10.69 3.92 -25.81
CA LYS A 289 9.65 3.13 -26.46
C LYS A 289 8.30 3.48 -25.84
N ASN A 290 7.26 3.53 -26.68
CA ASN A 290 5.88 3.81 -26.26
C ASN A 290 5.05 2.54 -26.08
N SER A 291 5.55 1.38 -26.48
CA SER A 291 4.83 0.11 -26.42
C SER A 291 5.64 -0.89 -25.61
N TYR A 292 5.02 -1.55 -24.64
CA TYR A 292 5.67 -2.52 -23.75
C TYR A 292 4.88 -3.82 -23.69
N THR A 293 5.58 -4.94 -23.62
CA THR A 293 4.98 -6.27 -23.50
C THR A 293 5.55 -7.04 -22.31
N THR A 294 4.76 -7.94 -21.75
CA THR A 294 5.25 -8.97 -20.80
C THR A 294 5.66 -10.27 -21.49
N GLN A 295 5.40 -10.39 -22.80
CA GLN A 295 5.65 -11.58 -23.62
C GLN A 295 6.58 -11.25 -24.81
N PRO A 296 7.83 -10.83 -24.56
CA PRO A 296 8.76 -10.42 -25.62
C PRO A 296 9.06 -11.53 -26.64
N GLU A 297 8.95 -12.80 -26.24
CA GLU A 297 9.20 -13.98 -27.08
C GLU A 297 8.21 -14.14 -28.25
N LYS A 298 7.02 -13.52 -28.17
CA LYS A 298 6.03 -13.54 -29.25
C LYS A 298 6.34 -12.57 -30.39
N PHE A 299 7.30 -11.66 -30.19
CA PHE A 299 7.63 -10.60 -31.13
C PHE A 299 8.90 -10.95 -31.90
N LYS A 300 8.95 -10.53 -33.17
CA LYS A 300 10.17 -10.69 -33.96
C LYS A 300 11.30 -9.87 -33.36
N LYS A 301 12.46 -10.50 -33.24
CA LYS A 301 13.73 -9.81 -32.98
C LYS A 301 14.22 -9.28 -34.31
N VAL A 302 14.24 -7.97 -34.47
CA VAL A 302 14.80 -7.34 -35.66
C VAL A 302 16.30 -7.29 -35.46
N ASN A 303 16.99 -8.26 -36.05
CA ASN A 303 18.44 -8.30 -36.00
C ASN A 303 18.99 -7.06 -36.71
N CYS A 304 20.08 -6.50 -36.19
CA CYS A 304 20.94 -5.68 -37.02
C CYS A 304 21.25 -6.50 -38.27
N GLY A 305 21.02 -5.96 -39.46
CA GLY A 305 21.65 -6.53 -40.65
C GLY A 305 23.16 -6.61 -40.44
N ASP A 306 23.88 -7.30 -41.33
CA ASP A 306 25.34 -7.45 -41.32
C ASP A 306 26.06 -6.09 -41.30
N TYR A 307 26.06 -5.40 -40.17
CA TYR A 307 27.06 -4.43 -39.81
C TYR A 307 28.24 -5.25 -39.28
N SER A 308 28.99 -5.78 -40.24
CA SER A 308 30.41 -6.07 -40.07
C SER A 308 31.09 -4.77 -39.63
N GLY A 309 31.17 -4.56 -38.32
CA GLY A 309 32.22 -3.74 -37.73
C GLY A 309 33.53 -4.47 -37.84
#